data_AF-A0A3E0N3X7-F1
#
_entry.id   AF-A0A3E0N3X7-F1
#
_cell.length_a   1.000
_cell.length_b   1.000
_cell.length_c   1.000
_cell.angle_alpha   90.00
_cell.angle_beta   90.00
_cell.angle_gamma   90.00
#
_symmetry.space_group_name_H-M   'P 1'
#
loop_
_entity.id
_entity.type
_entity.pdbx_description
1 polymer ?
#
loop_
_entity_poly.entity_id
_entity_poly.type
_entity_poly.pdbx_seq_one_letter_code
_entity_poly.pdbx_strand_id
1 'polypeptide(L)'
;MRDLHLIRHAKSSWDEPHLADYERPLNARGLRAAPLIGRAMAARVPTPPTFFVSTARRARETYRGLLKGWPTLEQSPVSEERTLYTFSWDGLRDWLS
;
A
#
# COMPACT_ATOMS: atom_id res chain seq x y z
N MET A 1 11.52 12.95 -17.50
CA MET A 1 11.57 12.88 -16.02
C MET A 1 10.66 11.72 -15.60
N ARG A 2 10.99 10.97 -14.55
CA ARG A 2 10.15 9.88 -14.04
C ARG A 2 9.85 10.17 -12.57
N ASP A 3 8.59 10.03 -12.19
CA ASP A 3 8.14 10.27 -10.82
C ASP A 3 7.95 8.93 -10.10
N LEU A 4 8.44 8.83 -8.87
CA LEU A 4 8.26 7.68 -8.00
C LEU A 4 7.47 8.10 -6.77
N HIS A 5 6.33 7.45 -6.54
CA HIS A 5 5.51 7.65 -5.36
C HIS A 5 5.64 6.43 -4.44
N LEU A 6 6.07 6.67 -3.20
CA LEU A 6 6.20 5.63 -2.18
C LEU A 6 5.10 5.79 -1.14
N ILE A 7 4.32 4.73 -0.93
CA ILE A 7 3.27 4.69 0.09
C ILE A 7 3.61 3.56 1.07
N ARG A 8 3.82 3.93 2.34
CA ARG A 8 3.87 2.95 3.43
C ARG A 8 2.45 2.48 3.74
N HIS A 9 2.29 1.18 4.01
CA HIS A 9 1.00 0.64 4.47
C HIS A 9 0.46 1.41 5.69
N ALA A 10 -0.87 1.49 5.81
CA ALA A 10 -1.52 2.11 6.95
C ALA A 10 -1.29 1.29 8.24
N LYS A 11 -1.71 1.82 9.39
CA LYS A 11 -1.39 1.22 10.70
C LYS A 11 -1.98 -0.20 10.85
N SER A 12 -1.13 -1.18 11.15
CA SER A 12 -1.51 -2.57 11.42
C SER A 12 -2.03 -2.79 12.85
N SER A 13 -2.80 -3.88 13.05
CA SER A 13 -3.30 -4.36 14.34
C SER A 13 -2.34 -5.36 14.98
N TRP A 14 -2.10 -5.21 16.28
CA TRP A 14 -1.36 -6.15 17.13
C TRP A 14 -2.29 -6.92 18.08
N ASP A 15 -3.62 -6.86 17.85
CA ASP A 15 -4.62 -7.36 18.79
C ASP A 15 -4.64 -8.89 18.86
N GLU A 16 -4.21 -9.56 17.79
CA GLU A 16 -4.05 -11.02 17.71
C GLU A 16 -2.54 -11.37 17.71
N PRO A 17 -1.94 -11.68 18.88
CA PRO A 17 -0.49 -11.88 19.01
C PRO A 17 0.01 -13.15 18.33
N HIS A 18 -0.87 -14.09 18.01
CA HIS A 18 -0.52 -15.36 17.37
C HIS A 18 -0.36 -15.26 15.84
N LEU A 19 -0.79 -14.15 15.23
CA LEU A 19 -0.64 -13.95 13.79
C LEU A 19 0.82 -13.69 13.42
N ALA A 20 1.31 -14.38 12.39
CA ALA A 20 2.59 -14.07 11.78
C ALA A 20 2.59 -12.62 11.24
N ASP A 21 3.73 -11.90 11.25
CA ASP A 21 3.75 -10.49 10.86
C ASP A 21 3.13 -10.25 9.47
N TYR A 22 3.42 -11.14 8.53
CA TYR A 22 2.93 -11.11 7.16
C TYR A 22 1.39 -11.11 7.06
N GLU A 23 0.71 -11.77 8.01
CA GLU A 23 -0.74 -11.94 8.07
C GLU A 23 -1.46 -10.88 8.89
N ARG A 24 -0.71 -9.92 9.47
CA ARG A 24 -1.30 -8.90 10.33
C ARG A 24 -2.19 -7.94 9.54
N PRO A 25 -3.46 -7.72 9.95
CA PRO A 25 -4.36 -6.78 9.29
C PRO A 25 -4.05 -5.33 9.65
N LEU A 26 -4.75 -4.40 9.00
CA LEU A 26 -4.93 -3.03 9.47
C LEU A 26 -5.76 -3.01 10.76
N ASN A 27 -5.46 -2.05 11.63
CA ASN A 27 -6.34 -1.75 12.75
C ASN A 27 -7.43 -0.75 12.36
N ALA A 28 -8.37 -0.48 13.27
CA ALA A 28 -9.47 0.46 13.02
C ALA A 28 -8.99 1.86 12.57
N ARG A 29 -7.85 2.34 13.09
CA ARG A 29 -7.24 3.60 12.63
C ARG A 29 -6.68 3.48 11.21
N GLY A 30 -6.00 2.38 10.89
CA GLY A 30 -5.48 2.10 9.56
C GLY A 30 -6.57 2.04 8.51
N LEU A 31 -7.67 1.34 8.80
CA LEU A 31 -8.85 1.23 7.93
C LEU A 31 -9.50 2.59 7.63
N ARG A 32 -9.56 3.49 8.63
CA ARG A 32 -10.03 4.88 8.41
C ARG A 32 -9.02 5.75 7.68
N ALA A 33 -7.72 5.51 7.87
CA ALA A 33 -6.66 6.30 7.28
C ALA A 33 -6.43 6.00 5.79
N ALA A 34 -6.51 4.72 5.39
CA ALA A 34 -6.26 4.30 4.01
C ALA A 34 -7.06 5.11 2.95
N PRO A 35 -8.39 5.31 3.07
CA PRO A 35 -9.13 6.15 2.12
C PRO A 35 -8.73 7.63 2.14
N LEU A 36 -8.26 8.16 3.28
CA LEU A 36 -7.75 9.54 3.36
C LEU A 36 -6.45 9.68 2.56
N ILE A 37 -5.57 8.67 2.64
CA ILE A 37 -4.34 8.61 1.85
C ILE A 37 -4.71 8.55 0.36
N GLY A 38 -5.69 7.72 -0.03
CA GLY A 38 -6.20 7.63 -1.40
C GLY A 38 -6.63 9.00 -1.93
N ARG A 39 -7.48 9.73 -1.18
CA ARG A 39 -7.91 11.08 -1.57
C ARG A 39 -6.75 12.06 -1.73
N ALA A 40 -5.79 12.01 -0.81
CA ALA A 40 -4.62 12.89 -0.87
C ALA A 40 -3.71 12.58 -2.08
N MET A 41 -3.63 11.32 -2.49
CA MET A 41 -2.89 10.89 -3.68
C MET A 41 -3.63 11.25 -4.97
N ALA A 42 -4.94 11.03 -5.05
CA ALA A 42 -5.76 11.40 -6.21
C ALA A 42 -5.62 12.89 -6.58
N ALA A 43 -5.51 13.76 -5.57
CA ALA A 43 -5.30 15.19 -5.78
C ALA A 43 -3.90 15.55 -6.33
N ARG A 44 -2.89 14.70 -6.10
CA ARG A 44 -1.49 14.92 -6.53
C ARG A 44 -1.13 14.16 -7.80
N VAL A 45 -1.81 13.04 -8.04
CA VAL A 45 -1.57 12.11 -9.14
C VAL A 45 -2.93 11.80 -9.77
N PRO A 46 -3.50 12.70 -10.60
CA PRO A 46 -4.86 12.52 -11.12
C PRO A 46 -4.99 11.28 -12.02
N THR A 47 -3.92 10.97 -12.76
CA THR A 47 -3.79 9.77 -13.59
C THR A 47 -2.90 8.76 -12.86
N PRO A 48 -3.47 7.72 -12.21
CA PRO A 48 -2.70 6.78 -11.44
C PRO A 48 -1.75 5.95 -12.33
N PRO A 49 -0.46 5.87 -11.99
CA PRO A 49 0.50 5.04 -12.71
C PRO A 49 0.27 3.55 -12.39
N THR A 50 1.08 2.68 -13.01
CA THR A 50 1.21 1.28 -12.56
C THR A 50 1.49 1.24 -11.06
N PHE A 51 0.70 0.44 -10.34
CA PHE A 51 0.77 0.33 -8.89
C PHE A 51 1.38 -1.01 -8.49
N PHE A 52 2.26 -1.01 -7.49
CA PHE A 52 2.87 -2.23 -6.97
C PHE A 52 2.57 -2.35 -5.48
N VAL A 53 2.13 -3.53 -5.04
CA VAL A 53 1.67 -3.77 -3.67
C VAL A 53 2.45 -4.93 -3.06
N SER A 54 2.97 -4.76 -1.85
CA SER A 54 3.46 -5.91 -1.09
C SER A 54 2.33 -6.91 -0.85
N THR A 55 2.63 -8.20 -0.96
CA THR A 55 1.64 -9.27 -0.73
C THR A 55 1.24 -9.44 0.75
N ALA A 56 1.85 -8.71 1.69
CA ALA A 56 1.46 -8.70 3.10
C ALA A 56 0.03 -8.18 3.29
N ARG A 57 -0.72 -8.78 4.22
CA ARG A 57 -2.16 -8.49 4.39
C ARG A 57 -2.46 -7.01 4.59
N ARG A 58 -1.73 -6.34 5.50
CA ARG A 58 -1.85 -4.89 5.76
C ARG A 58 -1.62 -4.01 4.53
N ALA A 59 -0.73 -4.42 3.61
CA ALA A 59 -0.46 -3.66 2.39
C ALA A 59 -1.62 -3.81 1.39
N ARG A 60 -2.12 -5.03 1.18
CA ARG A 60 -3.34 -5.29 0.38
C ARG A 60 -4.56 -4.57 0.93
N GLU A 61 -4.77 -4.59 2.25
CA GLU A 61 -5.86 -3.86 2.89
C GLU A 61 -5.70 -2.34 2.78
N THR A 62 -4.46 -1.82 2.81
CA THR A 62 -4.20 -0.41 2.53
C THR A 62 -4.59 -0.07 1.10
N TYR A 63 -4.16 -0.86 0.11
CA TYR A 63 -4.53 -0.67 -1.29
C TYR A 63 -6.05 -0.65 -1.49
N ARG A 64 -6.78 -1.61 -0.92
CA ARG A 64 -8.27 -1.60 -0.93
C ARG A 64 -8.86 -0.32 -0.34
N GLY A 65 -8.24 0.23 0.70
CA GLY A 65 -8.62 1.51 1.27
C GLY A 65 -8.31 2.69 0.34
N LEU A 66 -7.17 2.67 -0.35
CA LEU A 66 -6.81 3.69 -1.34
C LEU A 66 -7.85 3.78 -2.45
N LEU A 67 -8.33 2.64 -2.99
CA LEU A 67 -9.35 2.60 -4.05
C LEU A 67 -10.62 3.39 -3.67
N LYS A 68 -11.06 3.30 -2.40
CA LYS A 68 -12.21 4.07 -1.89
C LYS A 68 -11.98 5.59 -1.92
N GLY A 69 -10.73 6.04 -1.78
CA GLY A 69 -10.35 7.46 -1.82
C GLY A 69 -9.83 7.93 -3.17
N TRP A 70 -9.48 7.01 -4.06
CA TRP A 70 -8.91 7.25 -5.38
C TRP A 70 -9.54 6.28 -6.39
N PRO A 71 -10.81 6.47 -6.77
CA PRO A 71 -11.54 5.48 -7.58
C PRO A 71 -10.92 5.21 -8.95
N THR A 72 -10.25 6.21 -9.55
CA THR A 72 -9.55 6.02 -10.84
C THR A 72 -8.37 5.06 -10.76
N LEU A 73 -7.85 4.76 -9.56
CA LEU A 73 -6.78 3.78 -9.36
C LEU A 73 -7.20 2.36 -9.77
N GLU A 74 -8.50 2.03 -9.74
CA GLU A 74 -9.01 0.73 -10.19
C GLU A 74 -8.73 0.46 -11.68
N GLN A 75 -8.48 1.50 -12.46
CA GLN A 75 -8.20 1.41 -13.89
C GLN A 75 -6.71 1.20 -14.19
N SER A 76 -5.85 1.35 -13.18
CA SER A 76 -4.41 1.22 -13.35
C SER A 76 -3.96 -0.23 -13.23
N PRO A 77 -2.93 -0.63 -14.00
CA PRO A 77 -2.32 -1.94 -13.81
C PRO A 77 -1.78 -2.06 -12.38
N VAL A 78 -2.07 -3.18 -11.72
CA VAL A 78 -1.57 -3.48 -10.38
C VAL A 78 -0.83 -4.81 -10.39
N SER A 79 0.35 -4.85 -9.77
CA SER A 79 1.07 -6.09 -9.48
C SER A 79 1.24 -6.26 -7.97
N GLU A 80 1.06 -7.49 -7.50
CA GLU A 80 1.37 -7.84 -6.11
C GLU A 80 2.73 -8.56 -6.05
N GLU A 81 3.67 -7.98 -5.32
CA GLU A 81 5.07 -8.41 -5.29
C GLU A 81 5.48 -8.88 -3.90
N ARG A 82 5.95 -10.13 -3.78
CA ARG A 82 6.42 -10.67 -2.51
C ARG A 82 7.71 -9.99 -2.04
N THR A 83 8.57 -9.59 -2.97
CA THR A 83 9.83 -8.87 -2.71
C THR A 83 9.61 -7.49 -2.08
N LEU A 84 8.45 -6.87 -2.31
CA LEU A 84 8.06 -5.63 -1.62
C LEU A 84 7.67 -5.83 -0.15
N TYR A 85 7.57 -7.07 0.34
CA TYR A 85 7.64 -7.35 1.78
C TYR A 85 9.12 -7.31 2.24
N THR A 86 9.64 -6.09 2.33
CA THR A 86 11.00 -5.80 2.77
C THR A 86 11.00 -4.94 4.04
N PHE A 87 12.09 -5.03 4.79
CA PHE A 87 12.31 -4.31 6.05
C PHE A 87 13.49 -3.35 5.98
N SER A 88 14.12 -3.25 4.82
CA SER A 88 15.32 -2.45 4.59
C SER A 88 15.14 -1.60 3.33
N TRP A 89 15.85 -0.47 3.28
CA TRP A 89 15.81 0.43 2.13
C TRP A 89 16.55 -0.18 0.92
N ASP A 90 17.58 -0.98 1.16
CA ASP A 90 18.32 -1.72 0.14
C ASP A 90 17.40 -2.71 -0.59
N GLY A 91 16.56 -3.48 0.11
CA GLY A 91 15.62 -4.37 -0.56
C GLY A 91 14.61 -3.65 -1.45
N LEU A 92 14.20 -2.42 -1.11
CA LEU A 92 13.37 -1.59 -1.99
C LEU A 92 14.17 -1.07 -3.19
N ARG A 93 15.42 -0.64 -2.96
CA ARG A 93 16.30 -0.17 -4.04
C ARG A 93 16.60 -1.28 -5.05
N ASP A 94 16.87 -2.49 -4.57
CA ASP A 94 17.18 -3.65 -5.41
C ASP A 94 15.95 -4.12 -6.20
N TRP A 95 14.74 -3.87 -5.70
CA TRP A 95 13.51 -4.07 -6.46
C TRP A 95 13.30 -3.01 -7.57
N LEU A 96 13.81 -1.79 -7.37
CA LEU A 96 13.69 -0.69 -8.33
C LEU A 96 14.73 -0.74 -9.47
N SER A 97 15.81 -1.50 -9.30
CA SER A 97 16.90 -1.64 -10.28
C SER A 97 16.58 -2.66 -11.36
#